data_AF-A0AAD9VVU2-F1
#
_entry.id   AF-A0AAD9VVU2-F1
#
_cell.length_a   1.000
_cell.length_b   1.000
_cell.length_c   1.000
_cell.angle_alpha   90.00
_cell.angle_beta   90.00
_cell.angle_gamma   90.00
#
_symmetry.space_group_name_H-M   'P 1'
#
loop_
_entity.id
_entity.type
_entity.pdbx_description
1 polymer ?
#
loop_
_entity_poly.entity_id
_entity_poly.type
_entity_poly.pdbx_seq_one_letter_code
_entity_poly.pdbx_strand_id
1 'polypeptide(L)'
;MGQWPYQSPRTKYIILVAIALFAGTQVIAKICATLTYFDDIEILLESLAPLFTDIMAAIKLANSVVKTKEMKRLINRIRVDFASCSTDDELKILKQYAEDGRRFTIMYGGFLYSIMIIFMIAPMKPLILNTINGTDERPFVHHTEYFVDPQNYYYPIIVHSYVTVLVCVTTVVTMDTMFMILVQHACGLFSALGHQLRYLVEDENLMIEVNPSISNDKPFKKLTMCVYKHKKAIEFADLIESYYSTCFLAQAGITVIGMSASGLQAVTYVNETAKFLQQLLFSYAHLLHLFFECVNGQRLINHSERMYEYLLNLKWYQTSFRTRKVVSIMLIRSQLPCVLTAASMFDISMETFSTLYATLSSYNDINVVMEDMASLMSDTAGVIKLVNSALTTKEMRELLARVQLDYASLATDDELKIMQEFAENGRKMTIMYSGVFFVLMMLFMIPPLKPMFFNNLNGTNERVFIHHTEYFVDPLDYFYPIMLHSYITIFIVVCSIVAMDTMFVVLVQHACGLFTTLGYRLCHITENDTLLIDINPSRRNDKSFENISLCVHKHQEAIEFVELIQSYYSTSFFLHVGLNVMGLSITGEIKIEIK
;
A
#
# COMPACT_ATOMS: atom_id res chain seq x y z
N MET A 1 -9.83 -20.23 7.01
CA MET A 1 -10.61 -19.59 8.10
C MET A 1 -12.12 -19.82 8.07
N GLY A 2 -12.70 -20.73 7.26
CA GLY A 2 -14.15 -21.02 7.34
C GLY A 2 -15.08 -19.92 6.80
N GLN A 3 -14.51 -18.88 6.19
CA GLN A 3 -15.22 -17.69 5.73
C GLN A 3 -15.71 -17.80 4.28
N TRP A 4 -15.24 -18.79 3.53
CA TRP A 4 -15.57 -18.93 2.11
C TRP A 4 -17.07 -19.24 1.92
N PRO A 5 -17.84 -18.41 1.18
CA PRO A 5 -19.30 -18.53 1.15
C PRO A 5 -19.81 -19.76 0.38
N TYR A 6 -18.97 -20.44 -0.40
CA TYR A 6 -19.31 -21.68 -1.11
C TYR A 6 -18.77 -22.94 -0.43
N GLN A 7 -18.14 -22.80 0.74
CA GLN A 7 -17.70 -23.95 1.50
C GLN A 7 -18.90 -24.77 1.99
N SER A 8 -18.72 -26.10 2.12
CA SER A 8 -19.78 -26.96 2.67
C SER A 8 -20.18 -26.45 4.06
N PRO A 9 -21.49 -26.40 4.40
CA PRO A 9 -21.94 -25.88 5.69
C PRO A 9 -21.26 -26.59 6.85
N ARG A 10 -21.13 -27.92 6.79
CA ARG A 10 -20.47 -28.72 7.83
C ARG A 10 -19.01 -28.29 8.03
N THR A 11 -18.22 -28.20 6.96
CA THR A 11 -16.81 -27.78 7.06
C THR A 11 -16.68 -26.35 7.55
N LYS A 12 -17.56 -25.44 7.08
CA LYS A 12 -17.61 -24.06 7.56
C LYS A 12 -17.85 -23.97 9.06
N TYR A 13 -18.89 -24.64 9.56
CA TYR A 13 -19.22 -24.61 10.99
C TYR A 13 -18.13 -25.24 11.84
N ILE A 14 -17.53 -26.36 11.41
CA ILE A 14 -16.41 -26.99 12.14
C ILE A 14 -15.23 -26.01 12.28
N ILE A 15 -14.83 -25.36 11.18
CA ILE A 15 -13.70 -24.42 11.22
C ILE A 15 -14.03 -23.20 12.06
N LEU A 16 -15.23 -22.63 11.93
CA LEU A 16 -15.65 -21.47 12.71
C LEU A 16 -15.74 -21.76 14.20
N VAL A 17 -16.28 -22.93 14.57
CA VAL A 17 -16.33 -23.37 15.97
C VAL A 17 -14.92 -23.58 16.52
N ALA A 18 -14.01 -24.20 15.75
CA ALA A 18 -12.62 -24.36 16.16
C ALA A 18 -11.94 -22.99 16.39
N ILE A 19 -12.05 -22.05 15.44
CA ILE A 19 -11.49 -20.71 15.57
C ILE A 19 -12.11 -19.97 16.77
N ALA A 20 -13.43 -20.04 16.94
CA ALA A 20 -14.12 -19.40 18.06
C ALA A 20 -13.73 -19.99 19.42
N LEU A 21 -13.46 -21.30 19.50
CA LEU A 21 -12.96 -21.95 20.71
C LEU A 21 -11.54 -21.48 21.04
N PHE A 22 -10.63 -21.47 20.06
CA PHE A 22 -9.25 -21.03 20.26
C PHE A 22 -9.17 -19.54 20.60
N ALA A 23 -9.80 -18.67 19.82
CA ALA A 23 -9.83 -17.23 20.09
C ALA A 23 -10.60 -16.91 21.38
N GLY A 24 -11.73 -17.57 21.62
CA GLY A 24 -12.55 -17.35 22.80
C GLY A 24 -11.86 -17.74 24.10
N THR A 25 -11.15 -18.87 24.13
CA THR A 25 -10.36 -19.27 25.30
C THR A 25 -9.25 -18.28 25.62
N GLN A 26 -8.57 -17.71 24.61
CA GLN A 26 -7.57 -16.67 24.82
C GLN A 26 -8.19 -15.36 25.34
N VAL A 27 -9.29 -14.90 24.75
CA VAL A 27 -10.00 -13.68 25.19
C VAL A 27 -10.43 -13.81 26.65
N ILE A 28 -11.02 -14.95 27.03
CA ILE A 28 -11.45 -15.20 28.41
C ILE A 28 -10.24 -15.18 29.35
N ALA A 29 -9.15 -15.87 29.01
CA ALA A 29 -7.95 -15.89 29.85
C ALA A 29 -7.33 -14.49 30.05
N LYS A 30 -7.36 -13.64 29.02
CA LYS A 30 -6.89 -12.24 29.12
C LYS A 30 -7.84 -11.37 29.94
N ILE A 31 -9.15 -11.51 29.78
CA ILE A 31 -10.14 -10.80 30.61
C ILE A 31 -9.99 -11.20 32.08
N CYS A 32 -9.84 -12.50 32.37
CA CYS A 32 -9.61 -12.99 33.72
C CYS A 32 -8.31 -12.42 34.31
N ALA A 33 -7.24 -12.33 33.53
CA ALA A 33 -6.01 -11.67 33.97
C ALA A 33 -6.24 -10.19 34.28
N THR A 34 -6.90 -9.47 33.38
CA THR A 34 -7.23 -8.03 33.53
C THR A 34 -8.06 -7.79 34.82
N LEU A 35 -8.97 -8.69 35.16
CA LEU A 35 -9.78 -8.60 36.39
C LEU A 35 -8.99 -8.99 37.65
N THR A 36 -8.08 -9.95 37.55
CA THR A 36 -7.29 -10.45 38.69
C THR A 36 -6.20 -9.45 39.09
N TYR A 37 -5.58 -8.81 38.10
CA TYR A 37 -4.52 -7.82 38.27
C TYR A 37 -5.05 -6.38 38.18
N PHE A 38 -6.34 -6.16 38.43
CA PHE A 38 -6.97 -4.85 38.26
C PHE A 38 -6.34 -3.75 39.15
N ASP A 39 -5.83 -4.14 40.32
CA ASP A 39 -5.17 -3.23 41.25
C ASP A 39 -3.75 -2.84 40.81
N ASP A 40 -3.16 -3.58 39.87
CA ASP A 40 -1.84 -3.30 39.29
C ASP A 40 -1.99 -2.65 37.91
N ILE A 41 -1.91 -1.32 37.89
CA ILE A 41 -2.10 -0.52 36.68
C ILE A 41 -1.09 -0.88 35.57
N GLU A 42 0.14 -1.30 35.93
CA GLU A 42 1.16 -1.64 34.95
C GLU A 42 0.80 -2.95 34.23
N ILE A 43 0.50 -4.02 35.00
CA ILE A 43 0.09 -5.32 34.45
C ILE A 43 -1.24 -5.19 33.67
N LEU A 44 -2.15 -4.36 34.18
CA LEU A 44 -3.42 -4.06 33.52
C LEU A 44 -3.18 -3.45 32.13
N LEU A 45 -2.35 -2.42 32.04
CA LEU A 45 -2.01 -1.76 30.78
C LEU A 45 -1.31 -2.73 29.81
N GLU A 46 -0.31 -3.49 30.26
CA GLU A 46 0.38 -4.50 29.44
C GLU A 46 -0.58 -5.55 28.85
N SER A 47 -1.65 -5.88 29.58
CA SER A 47 -2.66 -6.85 29.16
C SER A 47 -3.67 -6.30 28.15
N LEU A 48 -3.93 -4.98 28.17
CA LEU A 48 -4.97 -4.34 27.35
C LEU A 48 -4.64 -4.36 25.85
N ALA A 49 -3.40 -4.08 25.48
CA ALA A 49 -2.98 -4.03 24.07
C ALA A 49 -3.23 -5.37 23.32
N PRO A 50 -2.74 -6.52 23.82
CA PRO A 50 -3.07 -7.83 23.26
C PRO A 50 -4.56 -8.19 23.34
N LEU A 51 -5.27 -7.72 24.37
CA LEU A 51 -6.71 -7.96 24.50
C LEU A 51 -7.49 -7.24 23.39
N PHE A 52 -7.13 -5.99 23.09
CA PHE A 52 -7.75 -5.21 22.01
C PHE A 52 -7.57 -5.86 20.64
N THR A 53 -6.40 -6.45 20.37
CA THR A 53 -6.19 -7.19 19.11
C THR A 53 -7.08 -8.44 19.01
N ASP A 54 -7.34 -9.13 20.11
CA ASP A 54 -8.24 -10.29 20.10
C ASP A 54 -9.70 -9.87 19.98
N ILE A 55 -10.11 -8.79 20.66
CA ILE A 55 -11.43 -8.19 20.50
C ILE A 55 -11.65 -7.81 19.03
N MET A 56 -10.64 -7.24 18.37
CA MET A 56 -10.69 -6.93 16.94
C MET A 56 -10.95 -8.18 16.10
N ALA A 57 -10.15 -9.23 16.30
CA ALA A 57 -10.28 -10.47 15.57
C ALA A 57 -11.68 -11.09 15.80
N ALA A 58 -12.19 -11.03 17.02
CA ALA A 58 -13.54 -11.49 17.37
C ALA A 58 -14.63 -10.67 16.68
N ILE A 59 -14.53 -9.34 16.64
CA ILE A 59 -15.48 -8.45 15.95
C ILE A 59 -15.48 -8.75 14.45
N LYS A 60 -14.31 -8.83 13.81
CA LYS A 60 -14.22 -9.14 12.38
C LYS A 60 -14.79 -10.54 12.09
N LEU A 61 -14.47 -11.54 12.91
CA LEU A 61 -15.03 -12.89 12.79
C LEU A 61 -16.55 -12.90 12.94
N ALA A 62 -17.10 -12.24 13.96
CA ALA A 62 -18.53 -12.12 14.19
C ALA A 62 -19.23 -11.45 13.00
N ASN A 63 -18.67 -10.36 12.48
CA ASN A 63 -19.19 -9.66 11.31
C ASN A 63 -19.28 -10.60 10.09
N SER A 64 -18.27 -11.42 9.85
CA SER A 64 -18.30 -12.38 8.73
C SER A 64 -19.36 -13.47 8.87
N VAL A 65 -19.65 -13.88 10.10
CA VAL A 65 -20.71 -14.86 10.36
C VAL A 65 -22.07 -14.23 10.15
N VAL A 66 -22.31 -13.05 10.74
CA VAL A 66 -23.58 -12.31 10.65
C VAL A 66 -23.87 -11.90 9.20
N LYS A 67 -22.88 -11.34 8.50
CA LYS A 67 -23.02 -10.78 7.15
C LYS A 67 -22.59 -11.73 6.04
N THR A 68 -22.54 -13.05 6.30
CA THR A 68 -22.17 -14.08 5.29
C THR A 68 -22.97 -13.93 3.98
N LYS A 69 -24.26 -13.56 4.05
CA LYS A 69 -25.11 -13.39 2.85
C LYS A 69 -24.64 -12.25 1.95
N GLU A 70 -24.19 -11.14 2.54
CA GLU A 70 -23.67 -9.99 1.81
C GLU A 70 -22.31 -10.31 1.18
N MET A 71 -21.42 -10.96 1.93
CA MET A 71 -20.15 -11.46 1.38
C MET A 71 -20.37 -12.39 0.17
N LYS A 72 -21.37 -13.28 0.27
CA LYS A 72 -21.75 -14.14 -0.86
C LYS A 72 -22.27 -13.34 -2.05
N ARG A 73 -23.01 -12.24 -1.84
CA ARG A 73 -23.46 -11.35 -2.92
C ARG A 73 -22.29 -10.62 -3.57
N LEU A 74 -21.32 -10.13 -2.79
CA LEU A 74 -20.10 -9.50 -3.30
C LEU A 74 -19.32 -10.45 -4.21
N ILE A 75 -19.01 -11.67 -3.73
CA ILE A 75 -18.26 -12.65 -4.53
C ILE A 75 -19.05 -13.09 -5.78
N ASN A 76 -20.38 -13.24 -5.68
CA ASN A 76 -21.20 -13.51 -6.86
C ASN A 76 -21.14 -12.39 -7.89
N ARG A 77 -21.20 -11.13 -7.45
CA ARG A 77 -21.08 -9.98 -8.36
C ARG A 77 -19.75 -9.98 -9.08
N ILE A 78 -18.63 -10.19 -8.38
CA ILE A 78 -17.31 -10.34 -9.03
C ILE A 78 -17.37 -11.40 -10.14
N ARG A 79 -17.90 -12.58 -9.85
CA ARG A 79 -18.01 -13.66 -10.83
C ARG A 79 -18.86 -13.27 -12.05
N VAL A 80 -20.00 -12.62 -11.81
CA VAL A 80 -20.90 -12.16 -12.88
C VAL A 80 -20.23 -11.07 -13.70
N ASP A 81 -19.56 -10.12 -13.07
CA ASP A 81 -18.86 -9.01 -13.74
C ASP A 81 -17.81 -9.56 -14.71
N PHE A 82 -16.93 -10.46 -14.24
CA PHE A 82 -15.93 -11.13 -15.07
C PHE A 82 -16.54 -11.97 -16.22
N ALA A 83 -17.70 -12.60 -15.99
CA ALA A 83 -18.40 -13.37 -17.03
C ALA A 83 -19.15 -12.48 -18.04
N SER A 84 -19.48 -11.25 -17.65
CA SER A 84 -20.26 -10.29 -18.44
C SER A 84 -19.41 -9.28 -19.23
N CYS A 85 -18.08 -9.33 -19.09
CA CYS A 85 -17.16 -8.48 -19.84
C CYS A 85 -17.47 -8.56 -21.33
N SER A 86 -17.73 -7.40 -21.93
CA SER A 86 -18.19 -7.32 -23.32
C SER A 86 -17.03 -7.17 -24.30
N THR A 87 -15.86 -6.72 -23.82
CA THR A 87 -14.65 -6.49 -24.62
C THR A 87 -13.41 -7.08 -23.94
N ASP A 88 -12.41 -7.43 -24.75
CA ASP A 88 -11.12 -7.90 -24.26
C ASP A 88 -10.40 -6.84 -23.42
N ASP A 89 -10.59 -5.55 -23.74
CA ASP A 89 -10.04 -4.43 -22.97
C ASP A 89 -10.65 -4.33 -21.57
N GLU A 90 -11.97 -4.53 -21.43
CA GLU A 90 -12.64 -4.55 -20.12
C GLU A 90 -12.11 -5.72 -19.26
N LEU A 91 -11.93 -6.89 -19.87
CA LEU A 91 -11.36 -8.05 -19.19
C LEU A 91 -9.89 -7.80 -18.79
N LYS A 92 -9.10 -7.15 -19.65
CA LYS A 92 -7.70 -6.79 -19.38
C LYS A 92 -7.60 -5.85 -18.18
N ILE A 93 -8.44 -4.81 -18.14
CA ILE A 93 -8.50 -3.85 -17.01
C ILE A 93 -8.87 -4.58 -15.71
N LEU A 94 -9.93 -5.39 -15.70
CA LEU A 94 -10.33 -6.10 -14.47
C LEU A 94 -9.28 -7.11 -13.98
N LYS A 95 -8.59 -7.80 -14.90
CA LYS A 95 -7.46 -8.68 -14.54
C LYS A 95 -6.30 -7.91 -13.93
N GLN A 96 -5.97 -6.74 -14.47
CA GLN A 96 -4.92 -5.88 -13.91
C GLN A 96 -5.23 -5.48 -12.47
N TYR A 97 -6.46 -5.01 -12.18
CA TYR A 97 -6.86 -4.67 -10.81
C TYR A 97 -6.90 -5.89 -9.87
N ALA A 98 -7.24 -7.07 -10.38
CA ALA A 98 -7.17 -8.31 -9.61
C ALA A 98 -5.72 -8.70 -9.26
N GLU A 99 -4.77 -8.49 -10.18
CA GLU A 99 -3.34 -8.69 -9.92
C GLU A 99 -2.78 -7.68 -8.92
N ASP A 100 -3.18 -6.41 -9.02
CA ASP A 100 -2.83 -5.38 -8.04
C ASP A 100 -3.36 -5.75 -6.64
N GLY A 101 -4.61 -6.21 -6.55
CA GLY A 101 -5.19 -6.71 -5.30
C GLY A 101 -4.42 -7.89 -4.71
N ARG A 102 -3.90 -8.80 -5.55
CA ARG A 102 -3.03 -9.90 -5.13
C ARG A 102 -1.70 -9.38 -4.58
N ARG A 103 -1.06 -8.41 -5.26
CA ARG A 103 0.19 -7.78 -4.80
C ARG A 103 0.00 -7.12 -3.44
N PHE A 104 -1.06 -6.32 -3.27
CA PHE A 104 -1.41 -5.71 -1.99
C PHE A 104 -1.60 -6.74 -0.88
N THR A 105 -2.33 -7.82 -1.16
CA THR A 105 -2.58 -8.91 -0.21
C THR A 105 -1.28 -9.57 0.27
N ILE A 106 -0.34 -9.86 -0.64
CA ILE A 106 0.94 -10.48 -0.30
C ILE A 106 1.79 -9.55 0.55
N MET A 107 1.90 -8.27 0.17
CA MET A 107 2.68 -7.29 0.92
C MET A 107 2.11 -7.08 2.32
N TYR A 108 0.79 -6.86 2.44
CA TYR A 108 0.13 -6.63 3.72
C TYR A 108 0.20 -7.87 4.64
N GLY A 109 -0.08 -9.05 4.10
CA GLY A 109 0.01 -10.30 4.86
C GLY A 109 1.44 -10.58 5.31
N GLY A 110 2.43 -10.43 4.42
CA GLY A 110 3.84 -10.60 4.77
C GLY A 110 4.29 -9.66 5.87
N PHE A 111 3.83 -8.40 5.84
CA PHE A 111 4.10 -7.41 6.88
C PHE A 111 3.53 -7.82 8.25
N LEU A 112 2.24 -8.15 8.33
CA LEU A 112 1.61 -8.53 9.61
C LEU A 112 2.16 -9.84 10.19
N TYR A 113 2.45 -10.84 9.35
CA TYR A 113 3.08 -12.07 9.82
C TYR A 113 4.52 -11.84 10.30
N SER A 114 5.25 -10.90 9.70
CA SER A 114 6.61 -10.55 10.16
C SER A 114 6.58 -9.95 11.57
N ILE A 115 5.65 -9.00 11.82
CA ILE A 115 5.44 -8.46 13.17
C ILE A 115 5.07 -9.57 14.15
N MET A 116 4.12 -10.42 13.80
CA MET A 116 3.72 -11.55 14.64
C MET A 116 4.91 -12.43 15.03
N ILE A 117 5.79 -12.77 14.08
CA ILE A 117 6.98 -13.59 14.36
C ILE A 117 7.92 -12.88 15.34
N ILE A 118 8.13 -11.57 15.19
CA ILE A 118 8.95 -10.77 16.12
C ILE A 118 8.38 -10.86 17.54
N PHE A 119 7.08 -10.63 17.71
CA PHE A 119 6.41 -10.76 19.01
C PHE A 119 6.45 -12.18 19.58
N MET A 120 6.37 -13.21 18.74
CA MET A 120 6.43 -14.59 19.19
C MET A 120 7.82 -15.02 19.68
N ILE A 121 8.88 -14.42 19.15
CA ILE A 121 10.26 -14.70 19.55
C ILE A 121 10.61 -14.03 20.89
N ALA A 122 9.98 -12.90 21.22
CA ALA A 122 10.27 -12.13 22.43
C ALA A 122 10.34 -12.96 23.74
N PRO A 123 9.37 -13.82 24.08
CA PRO A 123 9.43 -14.63 25.31
C PRO A 123 10.35 -15.85 25.22
N MET A 124 10.72 -16.32 24.02
CA MET A 124 11.63 -17.47 23.87
C MET A 124 13.04 -17.17 24.36
N LYS A 125 13.45 -15.92 24.23
CA LYS A 125 14.79 -15.47 24.57
C LYS A 125 15.08 -15.53 26.08
N PRO A 126 14.28 -14.89 26.96
CA PRO A 126 14.49 -15.02 28.39
C PRO A 126 14.33 -16.46 28.87
N LEU A 127 13.48 -17.27 28.22
CA LEU A 127 13.35 -18.69 28.57
C LEU A 127 14.65 -19.47 28.36
N ILE A 128 15.34 -19.28 27.22
CA ILE A 128 16.61 -19.94 26.93
C ILE A 128 17.69 -19.48 27.92
N LEU A 129 17.80 -18.17 28.16
CA LEU A 129 18.77 -17.58 29.08
C LEU A 129 18.56 -18.05 30.52
N ASN A 130 17.32 -18.09 31.00
CA ASN A 130 16.99 -18.52 32.35
C ASN A 130 17.24 -20.02 32.55
N THR A 131 16.98 -20.84 31.53
CA THR A 131 17.32 -22.26 31.54
C THR A 131 18.83 -22.49 31.63
N ILE A 132 19.64 -21.66 30.95
CA ILE A 132 21.11 -21.74 31.01
C ILE A 132 21.63 -21.25 32.37
N ASN A 133 21.05 -20.17 32.90
CA ASN A 133 21.46 -19.55 34.16
C ASN A 133 20.94 -20.29 35.40
N GLY A 134 20.07 -21.29 35.23
CA GLY A 134 19.45 -22.05 36.32
C GLY A 134 18.41 -21.26 37.11
N THR A 135 17.83 -20.21 36.53
CA THR A 135 16.73 -19.44 37.11
C THR A 135 15.37 -20.04 36.71
N ASP A 136 14.45 -20.17 37.67
CA ASP A 136 13.12 -20.76 37.46
C ASP A 136 12.10 -19.78 36.84
N GLU A 137 12.51 -18.56 36.47
CA GLU A 137 11.62 -17.57 35.85
C GLU A 137 11.30 -17.94 34.39
N ARG A 138 10.01 -18.09 34.10
CA ARG A 138 9.52 -18.45 32.77
C ARG A 138 8.62 -17.34 32.19
N PRO A 139 9.09 -16.60 31.17
CA PRO A 139 8.35 -15.50 30.58
C PRO A 139 7.13 -16.00 29.78
N PHE A 140 6.03 -15.24 29.83
CA PHE A 140 4.83 -15.48 29.02
C PHE A 140 4.77 -14.52 27.82
N VAL A 141 4.06 -14.92 26.75
CA VAL A 141 3.84 -14.08 25.56
C VAL A 141 2.99 -12.84 25.91
N HIS A 142 2.05 -13.00 26.85
CA HIS A 142 1.19 -11.97 27.40
C HIS A 142 0.64 -12.50 28.73
N HIS A 143 0.26 -11.60 29.64
CA HIS A 143 -0.36 -11.98 30.91
C HIS A 143 -1.72 -12.63 30.66
N THR A 144 -1.90 -13.85 31.15
CA THR A 144 -3.12 -14.66 31.00
C THR A 144 -3.39 -15.43 32.28
N GLU A 145 -4.65 -15.48 32.70
CA GLU A 145 -5.07 -16.23 33.87
C GLU A 145 -5.88 -17.45 33.42
N TYR A 146 -5.35 -18.65 33.69
CA TYR A 146 -5.99 -19.93 33.37
C TYR A 146 -6.52 -20.65 34.62
N PHE A 147 -6.38 -20.06 35.82
CA PHE A 147 -6.71 -20.65 37.11
C PHE A 147 -6.03 -22.01 37.38
N VAL A 148 -4.88 -22.20 36.76
CA VAL A 148 -3.98 -23.34 36.96
C VAL A 148 -2.60 -22.80 37.29
N ASP A 149 -1.83 -23.56 38.06
CA ASP A 149 -0.47 -23.17 38.41
C ASP A 149 0.39 -22.95 37.14
N PRO A 150 0.80 -21.71 36.86
CA PRO A 150 1.52 -21.38 35.63
C PRO A 150 2.88 -22.09 35.53
N GLN A 151 3.50 -22.45 36.67
CA GLN A 151 4.79 -23.14 36.67
C GLN A 151 4.67 -24.61 36.25
N ASN A 152 3.61 -25.28 36.70
CA ASN A 152 3.33 -26.68 36.37
C ASN A 152 2.77 -26.84 34.95
N TYR A 153 2.03 -25.85 34.43
CA TYR A 153 1.35 -25.90 33.13
C TYR A 153 1.95 -24.96 32.07
N TYR A 154 3.20 -24.51 32.25
CA TYR A 154 3.85 -23.56 31.36
C TYR A 154 3.81 -23.95 29.88
N TYR A 155 4.24 -25.17 29.53
CA TYR A 155 4.32 -25.61 28.12
C TYR A 155 2.95 -25.69 27.43
N PRO A 156 1.90 -26.26 28.04
CA PRO A 156 0.55 -26.17 27.50
C PRO A 156 0.07 -24.72 27.28
N ILE A 157 0.32 -23.82 28.24
CA ILE A 157 -0.11 -22.42 28.17
C ILE A 157 0.59 -21.69 27.02
N ILE A 158 1.91 -21.84 26.89
CA ILE A 158 2.66 -21.15 25.84
C ILE A 158 2.33 -21.70 24.44
N VAL A 159 2.12 -23.01 24.30
CA VAL A 159 1.70 -23.61 23.03
C VAL A 159 0.31 -23.12 22.64
N HIS A 160 -0.63 -23.09 23.59
CA HIS A 160 -1.95 -22.52 23.34
C HIS A 160 -1.84 -21.06 22.91
N SER A 161 -1.08 -20.24 23.64
CA SER A 161 -0.83 -18.83 23.33
C SER A 161 -0.31 -18.60 21.91
N TYR A 162 0.68 -19.39 21.44
CA TYR A 162 1.18 -19.28 20.08
C TYR A 162 0.15 -19.65 19.01
N VAL A 163 -0.57 -20.74 19.23
CA VAL A 163 -1.61 -21.20 18.30
C VAL A 163 -2.72 -20.16 18.20
N THR A 164 -3.15 -19.60 19.32
CA THR A 164 -4.25 -18.62 19.32
C THR A 164 -3.83 -17.28 18.72
N VAL A 165 -2.61 -16.79 18.98
CA VAL A 165 -2.08 -15.59 18.30
C VAL A 165 -2.03 -15.80 16.79
N LEU A 166 -1.54 -16.96 16.31
CA LEU A 166 -1.54 -17.29 14.89
C LEU A 166 -2.96 -17.27 14.30
N VAL A 167 -3.93 -17.86 15.00
CA VAL A 167 -5.34 -17.88 14.58
C VAL A 167 -5.94 -16.47 14.54
N CYS A 168 -5.70 -15.63 15.55
CA CYS A 168 -6.17 -14.25 15.61
C CYS A 168 -5.60 -13.41 14.47
N VAL A 169 -4.27 -13.41 14.30
CA VAL A 169 -3.59 -12.66 13.22
C VAL A 169 -4.06 -13.13 11.85
N THR A 170 -4.14 -14.45 11.63
CA THR A 170 -4.64 -14.99 10.36
C THR A 170 -6.08 -14.54 10.11
N THR A 171 -6.92 -14.45 11.15
CA THR A 171 -8.32 -14.01 11.01
C THR A 171 -8.37 -12.56 10.52
N VAL A 172 -7.60 -11.67 11.16
CA VAL A 172 -7.48 -10.25 10.78
C VAL A 172 -6.99 -10.13 9.34
N VAL A 173 -5.83 -10.75 9.02
CA VAL A 173 -5.24 -10.75 7.68
C VAL A 173 -6.25 -11.20 6.63
N THR A 174 -7.00 -12.29 6.86
CA THR A 174 -7.99 -12.77 5.87
C THR A 174 -9.14 -11.80 5.62
N MET A 175 -9.60 -11.08 6.63
CA MET A 175 -10.71 -10.13 6.48
C MET A 175 -10.29 -8.86 5.75
N ASP A 176 -9.10 -8.38 6.06
CA ASP A 176 -8.59 -7.12 5.54
C ASP A 176 -8.10 -7.29 4.10
N THR A 177 -7.46 -8.42 3.80
CA THR A 177 -7.10 -8.75 2.42
C THR A 177 -8.35 -8.99 1.55
N MET A 178 -9.42 -9.56 2.09
CA MET A 178 -10.70 -9.65 1.39
C MET A 178 -11.27 -8.26 1.10
N PHE A 179 -11.21 -7.34 2.07
CA PHE A 179 -11.61 -5.94 1.87
C PHE A 179 -10.81 -5.29 0.73
N MET A 180 -9.49 -5.43 0.74
CA MET A 180 -8.61 -4.89 -0.32
C MET A 180 -9.01 -5.42 -1.70
N ILE A 181 -9.23 -6.73 -1.84
CA ILE A 181 -9.64 -7.35 -3.12
C ILE A 181 -10.98 -6.77 -3.61
N LEU A 182 -11.95 -6.60 -2.71
CA LEU A 182 -13.25 -6.02 -3.03
C LEU A 182 -13.10 -4.57 -3.51
N VAL A 183 -12.31 -3.75 -2.83
CA VAL A 183 -12.07 -2.36 -3.24
C VAL A 183 -11.33 -2.29 -4.58
N GLN A 184 -10.34 -3.15 -4.83
CA GLN A 184 -9.67 -3.17 -6.14
C GLN A 184 -10.63 -3.58 -7.26
N HIS A 185 -11.54 -4.52 -7.02
CA HIS A 185 -12.59 -4.86 -7.99
C HIS A 185 -13.50 -3.66 -8.27
N ALA A 186 -13.94 -2.95 -7.23
CA ALA A 186 -14.75 -1.74 -7.38
C ALA A 186 -14.02 -0.65 -8.20
N CYS A 187 -12.75 -0.40 -7.89
CA CYS A 187 -11.89 0.50 -8.68
C CYS A 187 -11.79 0.05 -10.14
N GLY A 188 -11.62 -1.25 -10.37
CA GLY A 188 -11.57 -1.85 -11.71
C GLY A 188 -12.86 -1.66 -12.51
N LEU A 189 -14.03 -1.75 -11.87
CA LEU A 189 -15.32 -1.48 -12.51
C LEU A 189 -15.43 -0.01 -12.98
N PHE A 190 -15.03 0.95 -12.15
CA PHE A 190 -15.01 2.37 -12.53
C PHE A 190 -14.01 2.65 -13.66
N SER A 191 -12.82 2.04 -13.61
CA SER A 191 -11.80 2.19 -14.66
C SER A 191 -12.23 1.58 -15.99
N ALA A 192 -12.82 0.38 -15.98
CA ALA A 192 -13.35 -0.26 -17.18
C ALA A 192 -14.48 0.57 -17.80
N LEU A 193 -15.37 1.14 -16.97
CA LEU A 193 -16.41 2.03 -17.42
C LEU A 193 -15.85 3.32 -18.02
N GLY A 194 -14.85 3.93 -17.39
CA GLY A 194 -14.15 5.11 -17.91
C GLY A 194 -13.54 4.88 -19.28
N HIS A 195 -12.90 3.73 -19.47
CA HIS A 195 -12.39 3.30 -20.78
C HIS A 195 -13.52 3.21 -21.82
N GLN A 196 -14.65 2.59 -21.50
CA GLN A 196 -15.80 2.50 -22.42
C GLN A 196 -16.40 3.85 -22.78
N LEU A 197 -16.44 4.80 -21.84
CA LEU A 197 -16.91 6.16 -22.10
C LEU A 197 -15.99 6.94 -23.04
N ARG A 198 -14.66 6.76 -22.91
CA ARG A 198 -13.68 7.46 -23.74
C ARG A 198 -13.86 7.14 -25.23
N TYR A 199 -14.06 5.87 -25.56
CA TYR A 199 -14.22 5.39 -26.94
C TYR A 199 -15.67 5.38 -27.43
N LEU A 200 -16.61 5.95 -26.66
CA LEU A 200 -18.03 5.89 -26.99
C LEU A 200 -18.40 6.68 -28.26
N VAL A 201 -17.69 7.79 -28.52
CA VAL A 201 -17.98 8.77 -29.60
C VAL A 201 -16.82 8.89 -30.61
N GLU A 202 -15.75 8.10 -30.48
CA GLU A 202 -14.60 8.16 -31.40
C GLU A 202 -14.80 7.40 -32.72
N ASP A 203 -15.87 6.62 -32.81
CA ASP A 203 -16.19 5.77 -33.97
C ASP A 203 -16.93 6.57 -35.07
N GLU A 204 -16.13 7.11 -36.00
CA GLU A 204 -16.45 7.60 -37.36
C GLU A 204 -17.35 8.84 -37.56
N ASN A 205 -17.15 9.47 -38.72
CA ASN A 205 -17.82 10.64 -39.31
C ASN A 205 -19.36 10.63 -39.22
N LEU A 206 -19.91 10.82 -38.02
CA LEU A 206 -21.34 10.97 -37.80
C LEU A 206 -21.77 12.37 -38.27
N MET A 207 -22.37 12.42 -39.46
CA MET A 207 -23.35 13.46 -39.76
C MET A 207 -24.29 13.57 -38.55
N ILE A 208 -24.29 14.71 -37.88
CA ILE A 208 -24.96 14.88 -36.58
C ILE A 208 -26.48 14.82 -36.79
N GLU A 209 -27.04 13.63 -36.68
CA GLU A 209 -28.48 13.46 -36.55
C GLU A 209 -28.85 13.79 -35.09
N VAL A 210 -29.49 14.94 -34.87
CA VAL A 210 -29.80 15.44 -33.51
C VAL A 210 -30.95 14.63 -32.87
N ASN A 211 -31.82 14.04 -33.69
CA ASN A 211 -32.99 13.27 -33.26
C ASN A 211 -33.20 11.99 -34.09
N PRO A 212 -32.25 11.04 -34.08
CA PRO A 212 -32.39 9.75 -34.74
C PRO A 212 -33.50 8.94 -34.07
N SER A 213 -34.01 7.93 -34.78
CA SER A 213 -34.83 6.88 -34.16
C SER A 213 -34.00 6.10 -33.13
N ILE A 214 -34.64 5.55 -32.09
CA ILE A 214 -33.95 4.80 -31.02
C ILE A 214 -33.15 3.62 -31.57
N SER A 215 -33.62 2.98 -32.65
CA SER A 215 -32.91 1.87 -33.29
C SER A 215 -31.56 2.30 -33.88
N ASN A 216 -31.49 3.53 -34.40
CA ASN A 216 -30.35 4.06 -35.15
C ASN A 216 -29.38 4.86 -34.25
N ASP A 217 -29.81 5.22 -33.03
CA ASP A 217 -29.00 5.94 -32.04
C ASP A 217 -28.01 5.00 -31.33
N LYS A 218 -26.94 4.61 -32.04
CA LYS A 218 -25.86 3.76 -31.49
C LYS A 218 -25.21 4.36 -30.24
N PRO A 219 -24.86 5.67 -30.19
CA PRO A 219 -24.29 6.29 -28.99
C PRO A 219 -25.22 6.19 -27.78
N PHE A 220 -26.52 6.42 -27.96
CA PHE A 220 -27.51 6.29 -26.88
C PHE A 220 -27.60 4.86 -26.33
N LYS A 221 -27.56 3.84 -27.20
CA LYS A 221 -27.57 2.43 -26.78
C LYS A 221 -26.31 2.06 -25.98
N LYS A 222 -25.13 2.42 -26.48
CA LYS A 222 -23.85 2.21 -25.78
C LYS A 222 -23.83 2.94 -24.43
N LEU A 223 -24.31 4.18 -24.39
CA LEU A 223 -24.39 4.96 -23.15
C LEU A 223 -25.39 4.36 -22.15
N THR A 224 -26.51 3.81 -22.60
CA THR A 224 -27.47 3.12 -21.72
C THR A 224 -26.82 1.92 -21.01
N MET A 225 -25.95 1.18 -21.70
CA MET A 225 -25.14 0.13 -21.08
C MET A 225 -24.16 0.70 -20.05
N CYS A 226 -23.51 1.82 -20.37
CA CYS A 226 -22.61 2.52 -19.43
C CYS A 226 -23.35 2.98 -18.16
N VAL A 227 -24.59 3.48 -18.28
CA VAL A 227 -25.44 3.82 -17.13
C VAL A 227 -25.71 2.59 -16.25
N TYR A 228 -26.02 1.45 -16.87
CA TYR A 228 -26.27 0.21 -16.16
C TYR A 228 -25.02 -0.24 -15.38
N LYS A 229 -23.85 -0.23 -16.04
CA LYS A 229 -22.57 -0.57 -15.41
C LYS A 229 -22.18 0.40 -14.30
N HIS A 230 -22.39 1.71 -14.50
CA HIS A 230 -22.15 2.73 -13.47
C HIS A 230 -22.99 2.46 -12.22
N LYS A 231 -24.29 2.20 -12.41
CA LYS A 231 -25.19 1.84 -11.32
C LYS A 231 -24.71 0.57 -10.60
N LYS A 232 -24.25 -0.44 -11.34
CA LYS A 232 -23.74 -1.69 -10.75
C LYS A 232 -22.46 -1.49 -9.94
N ALA A 233 -21.54 -0.64 -10.41
CA ALA A 233 -20.32 -0.27 -9.68
C ALA A 233 -20.66 0.45 -8.36
N ILE A 234 -21.59 1.42 -8.40
CA ILE A 234 -22.10 2.11 -7.20
C ILE A 234 -22.75 1.10 -6.24
N GLU A 235 -23.68 0.27 -6.73
CA GLU A 235 -24.34 -0.75 -5.89
C GLU A 235 -23.33 -1.73 -5.27
N PHE A 236 -22.19 -1.97 -5.94
CA PHE A 236 -21.11 -2.82 -5.42
C PHE A 236 -20.33 -2.12 -4.32
N ALA A 237 -19.98 -0.84 -4.49
CA ALA A 237 -19.38 -0.01 -3.44
C ALA A 237 -20.29 0.10 -2.21
N ASP A 238 -21.59 0.35 -2.40
CA ASP A 238 -22.58 0.41 -1.31
C ASP A 238 -22.66 -0.92 -0.54
N LEU A 239 -22.46 -2.05 -1.22
CA LEU A 239 -22.47 -3.36 -0.58
C LEU A 239 -21.17 -3.62 0.22
N ILE A 240 -20.04 -3.04 -0.19
CA ILE A 240 -18.80 -3.04 0.60
C ILE A 240 -18.99 -2.18 1.85
N GLU A 241 -19.53 -0.97 1.70
CA GLU A 241 -19.84 -0.04 2.79
C GLU A 241 -20.75 -0.73 3.81
N SER A 242 -21.88 -1.28 3.38
CA SER A 242 -22.82 -1.99 4.23
C SER A 242 -22.18 -3.16 4.99
N TYR A 243 -21.23 -3.87 4.38
CA TYR A 243 -20.54 -4.99 5.02
C TYR A 243 -19.54 -4.53 6.10
N TYR A 244 -18.68 -3.55 5.80
CA TYR A 244 -17.54 -3.17 6.64
C TYR A 244 -17.77 -1.98 7.57
N SER A 245 -18.80 -1.15 7.34
CA SER A 245 -19.00 0.14 8.03
C SER A 245 -18.93 0.05 9.58
N THR A 246 -19.58 -0.95 10.18
CA THR A 246 -19.52 -1.19 11.63
C THR A 246 -18.16 -1.70 12.11
N CYS A 247 -17.46 -2.49 11.29
CA CYS A 247 -16.11 -2.97 11.62
C CYS A 247 -15.10 -1.83 11.58
N PHE A 248 -15.21 -0.89 10.65
CA PHE A 248 -14.33 0.28 10.59
C PHE A 248 -14.47 1.17 11.82
N LEU A 249 -15.70 1.38 12.32
CA LEU A 249 -15.89 2.13 13.56
C LEU A 249 -15.22 1.44 14.75
N ALA A 250 -15.45 0.13 14.91
CA ALA A 250 -14.80 -0.64 15.96
C ALA A 250 -13.27 -0.62 15.82
N GLN A 251 -12.78 -0.71 14.59
CA GLN A 251 -11.36 -0.67 14.26
C GLN A 251 -10.71 0.65 14.64
N ALA A 252 -11.30 1.77 14.24
CA ALA A 252 -10.80 3.09 14.58
C ALA A 252 -10.81 3.32 16.10
N GLY A 253 -11.89 2.96 16.79
CA GLY A 253 -11.99 3.10 18.25
C GLY A 253 -10.93 2.29 18.99
N ILE A 254 -10.76 1.01 18.62
CA ILE A 254 -9.72 0.15 19.19
C ILE A 254 -8.32 0.67 18.87
N THR A 255 -8.09 1.21 17.67
CA THR A 255 -6.81 1.79 17.29
C THR A 255 -6.46 2.99 18.17
N VAL A 256 -7.41 3.91 18.39
CA VAL A 256 -7.21 5.07 19.26
C VAL A 256 -6.93 4.63 20.70
N ILE A 257 -7.79 3.78 21.28
CA ILE A 257 -7.62 3.32 22.68
C ILE A 257 -6.31 2.54 22.84
N GLY A 258 -6.01 1.64 21.90
CA GLY A 258 -4.80 0.82 21.89
C GLY A 258 -3.54 1.66 21.81
N MET A 259 -3.52 2.67 20.93
CA MET A 259 -2.39 3.61 20.81
C MET A 259 -2.23 4.52 22.02
N SER A 260 -3.32 4.97 22.63
CA SER A 260 -3.25 5.74 23.88
C SER A 260 -2.67 4.89 25.02
N ALA A 261 -3.09 3.63 25.14
CA ALA A 261 -2.60 2.71 26.16
C ALA A 261 -1.13 2.33 25.97
N SER A 262 -0.70 2.09 24.72
CA SER A 262 0.70 1.79 24.41
C SER A 262 1.60 3.01 24.55
N GLY A 263 1.11 4.21 24.21
CA GLY A 263 1.82 5.47 24.45
C GLY A 263 2.10 5.69 25.94
N LEU A 264 1.10 5.49 26.80
CA LEU A 264 1.28 5.58 28.26
C LEU A 264 2.31 4.57 28.78
N GLN A 265 2.25 3.32 28.31
CA GLN A 265 3.22 2.29 28.69
C GLN A 265 4.63 2.61 28.19
N ALA A 266 4.77 3.18 27.01
CA ALA A 266 6.06 3.56 26.47
C ALA A 266 6.74 4.62 27.35
N VAL A 267 5.99 5.57 27.91
CA VAL A 267 6.53 6.54 28.87
C VAL A 267 6.98 5.86 30.15
N THR A 268 6.19 4.93 30.70
CA THR A 268 6.57 4.18 31.91
C THR A 268 7.83 3.35 31.70
N TYR A 269 7.95 2.69 30.54
CA TYR A 269 9.07 1.81 30.21
C TYR A 269 10.22 2.51 29.49
N VAL A 270 10.32 3.84 29.52
CA VAL A 270 11.37 4.59 28.80
C VAL A 270 12.80 4.11 29.14
N ASN A 271 13.02 3.58 30.34
CA ASN A 271 14.30 3.04 30.80
C ASN A 271 14.46 1.53 30.54
N GLU A 272 13.39 0.83 30.16
CA GLU A 272 13.37 -0.60 29.85
C GLU A 272 13.24 -0.80 28.33
N THR A 273 14.39 -0.87 27.65
CA THR A 273 14.49 -0.88 26.17
C THR A 273 13.60 -1.92 25.49
N ALA A 274 13.48 -3.13 26.04
CA ALA A 274 12.68 -4.21 25.47
C ALA A 274 11.20 -3.87 25.43
N LYS A 275 10.68 -3.45 26.58
CA LYS A 275 9.28 -3.16 26.75
C LYS A 275 8.92 -1.89 25.99
N PHE A 276 9.77 -0.87 26.03
CA PHE A 276 9.61 0.33 25.21
C PHE A 276 9.50 -0.01 23.72
N LEU A 277 10.45 -0.78 23.18
CA LEU A 277 10.44 -1.19 21.77
C LEU A 277 9.22 -2.04 21.41
N GLN A 278 8.77 -2.90 22.33
CA GLN A 278 7.55 -3.68 22.14
C GLN A 278 6.31 -2.78 22.00
N GLN A 279 6.20 -1.72 22.81
CA GLN A 279 5.11 -0.74 22.70
C GLN A 279 5.19 0.10 21.42
N LEU A 280 6.40 0.47 20.99
CA LEU A 280 6.62 1.14 19.70
C LEU A 280 6.12 0.28 18.54
N LEU A 281 6.55 -0.98 18.48
CA LEU A 281 6.16 -1.93 17.43
C LEU A 281 4.65 -2.17 17.41
N PHE A 282 4.02 -2.25 18.58
CA PHE A 282 2.58 -2.41 18.70
C PHE A 282 1.83 -1.19 18.15
N SER A 283 2.24 0.01 18.56
CA SER A 283 1.66 1.27 18.09
C SER A 283 1.83 1.43 16.57
N TYR A 284 3.01 1.05 16.05
CA TYR A 284 3.31 1.07 14.63
C TYR A 284 2.42 0.15 13.81
N ALA A 285 2.20 -1.08 14.31
CA ALA A 285 1.33 -2.05 13.66
C ALA A 285 -0.12 -1.53 13.53
N HIS A 286 -0.64 -0.87 14.56
CA HIS A 286 -1.99 -0.29 14.57
C HIS A 286 -2.12 0.88 13.60
N LEU A 287 -1.13 1.78 13.61
CA LEU A 287 -1.11 2.92 12.71
C LEU A 287 -1.08 2.48 11.24
N LEU A 288 -0.22 1.52 10.91
CA LEU A 288 -0.14 0.98 9.56
C LEU A 288 -1.41 0.25 9.15
N HIS A 289 -2.03 -0.52 10.05
CA HIS A 289 -3.30 -1.17 9.77
C HIS A 289 -4.35 -0.14 9.36
N LEU A 290 -4.52 0.94 10.14
CA LEU A 290 -5.44 2.02 9.81
C LEU A 290 -5.06 2.71 8.47
N PHE A 291 -3.77 2.97 8.23
CA PHE A 291 -3.29 3.53 6.98
C PHE A 291 -3.72 2.69 5.77
N PHE A 292 -3.55 1.37 5.81
CA PHE A 292 -3.95 0.48 4.72
C PHE A 292 -5.46 0.53 4.45
N GLU A 293 -6.30 0.65 5.48
CA GLU A 293 -7.75 0.80 5.30
C GLU A 293 -8.10 2.15 4.63
N CYS A 294 -7.56 3.25 5.16
CA CYS A 294 -7.78 4.60 4.63
C CYS A 294 -7.28 4.78 3.19
N VAL A 295 -6.15 4.16 2.85
CA VAL A 295 -5.64 4.10 1.47
C VAL A 295 -6.65 3.49 0.52
N ASN A 296 -7.25 2.36 0.92
CA ASN A 296 -8.21 1.66 0.07
C ASN A 296 -9.51 2.46 -0.06
N GLY A 297 -9.99 3.06 1.03
CA GLY A 297 -11.12 3.99 0.98
C GLY A 297 -10.85 5.19 0.05
N GLN A 298 -9.69 5.84 0.15
CA GLN A 298 -9.29 6.93 -0.73
C GLN A 298 -9.21 6.51 -2.20
N ARG A 299 -8.69 5.31 -2.49
CA ARG A 299 -8.66 4.78 -3.87
C ARG A 299 -10.07 4.68 -4.45
N LEU A 300 -11.04 4.19 -3.67
CA LEU A 300 -12.42 4.08 -4.13
C LEU A 300 -13.02 5.46 -4.44
N ILE A 301 -12.80 6.44 -3.57
CA ILE A 301 -13.23 7.83 -3.76
C ILE A 301 -12.67 8.35 -5.08
N ASN A 302 -11.34 8.32 -5.26
CA ASN A 302 -10.67 8.86 -6.44
C ASN A 302 -11.17 8.21 -7.75
N HIS A 303 -11.39 6.88 -7.76
CA HIS A 303 -11.89 6.20 -8.96
C HIS A 303 -13.34 6.55 -9.28
N SER A 304 -14.17 6.72 -8.25
CA SER A 304 -15.56 7.13 -8.43
C SER A 304 -15.69 8.59 -8.89
N GLU A 305 -14.84 9.50 -8.40
CA GLU A 305 -14.82 10.92 -8.82
C GLU A 305 -14.36 11.07 -10.26
N ARG A 306 -13.38 10.26 -10.70
CA ARG A 306 -12.86 10.30 -12.06
C ARG A 306 -13.92 10.03 -13.14
N MET A 307 -15.05 9.43 -12.76
CA MET A 307 -16.21 9.29 -13.64
C MET A 307 -16.72 10.64 -14.16
N TYR A 308 -16.65 11.69 -13.34
CA TYR A 308 -17.01 13.04 -13.74
C TYR A 308 -16.12 13.54 -14.88
N GLU A 309 -14.80 13.35 -14.77
CA GLU A 309 -13.83 13.73 -15.81
C GLU A 309 -14.08 12.98 -17.12
N TYR A 310 -14.32 11.66 -17.06
CA TYR A 310 -14.60 10.86 -18.25
C TYR A 310 -15.87 11.33 -18.97
N LEU A 311 -16.91 11.70 -18.23
CA LEU A 311 -18.15 12.21 -18.79
C LEU A 311 -18.02 13.62 -19.37
N LEU A 312 -17.19 14.48 -18.76
CA LEU A 312 -16.90 15.82 -19.29
C LEU A 312 -16.11 15.77 -20.61
N ASN A 313 -15.12 14.88 -20.68
CA ASN A 313 -14.27 14.70 -21.86
C ASN A 313 -14.98 13.97 -23.01
N LEU A 314 -16.16 13.40 -22.76
CA LEU A 314 -17.03 12.85 -23.80
C LEU A 314 -17.41 13.97 -24.78
N LYS A 315 -17.43 13.68 -26.08
CA LYS A 315 -17.95 14.59 -27.12
C LYS A 315 -19.49 14.66 -27.10
N TRP A 316 -20.09 14.81 -25.91
CA TRP A 316 -21.55 14.74 -25.67
C TRP A 316 -22.31 15.79 -26.49
N TYR A 317 -21.71 16.96 -26.76
CA TYR A 317 -22.29 18.00 -27.61
C TYR A 317 -22.44 17.59 -29.09
N GLN A 318 -21.73 16.55 -29.54
CA GLN A 318 -21.86 15.97 -30.89
C GLN A 318 -22.86 14.79 -30.95
N THR A 319 -23.58 14.53 -29.86
CA THR A 319 -24.53 13.40 -29.77
C THR A 319 -25.99 13.86 -29.81
N SER A 320 -26.91 12.89 -29.94
CA SER A 320 -28.36 13.11 -29.94
C SER A 320 -28.85 13.78 -28.65
N PHE A 321 -30.01 14.44 -28.70
CA PHE A 321 -30.60 15.07 -27.50
C PHE A 321 -30.85 14.08 -26.36
N ARG A 322 -31.17 12.81 -26.68
CA ARG A 322 -31.36 11.74 -25.69
C ARG A 322 -30.06 11.40 -24.97
N THR A 323 -28.97 11.26 -25.74
CA THR A 323 -27.64 11.00 -25.19
C THR A 323 -27.19 12.13 -24.28
N ARG A 324 -27.34 13.40 -24.70
CA ARG A 324 -27.02 14.57 -23.87
C ARG A 324 -27.73 14.55 -22.52
N LYS A 325 -29.04 14.26 -22.49
CA LYS A 325 -29.81 14.15 -21.24
C LYS A 325 -29.27 13.08 -20.30
N VAL A 326 -28.93 11.90 -20.83
CA VAL A 326 -28.38 10.81 -20.02
C VAL A 326 -27.01 11.17 -19.47
N VAL A 327 -26.14 11.79 -20.28
CA VAL A 327 -24.84 12.30 -19.81
C VAL A 327 -25.03 13.32 -18.68
N SER A 328 -25.97 14.26 -18.81
CA SER A 328 -26.27 15.22 -17.74
C SER A 328 -26.66 14.54 -16.42
N ILE A 329 -27.49 13.49 -16.47
CA ILE A 329 -27.86 12.72 -15.27
C ILE A 329 -26.64 12.01 -14.66
N MET A 330 -25.82 11.38 -15.50
CA MET A 330 -24.58 10.74 -15.03
C MET A 330 -23.60 11.75 -14.44
N LEU A 331 -23.47 12.94 -15.01
CA LEU A 331 -22.63 14.02 -14.50
C LEU A 331 -23.09 14.46 -13.10
N ILE A 332 -24.40 14.72 -12.93
CA ILE A 332 -24.98 15.06 -11.62
C ILE A 332 -24.70 13.95 -10.60
N ARG A 333 -24.87 12.68 -10.98
CA ARG A 333 -24.59 11.56 -10.05
C ARG A 333 -23.10 11.44 -9.73
N SER A 334 -22.21 11.73 -10.68
CA SER A 334 -20.76 11.56 -10.49
C SER A 334 -20.14 12.64 -9.59
N GLN A 335 -20.89 13.70 -9.24
CA GLN A 335 -20.49 14.68 -8.23
C GLN A 335 -20.52 14.11 -6.80
N LEU A 336 -21.19 12.97 -6.59
CA LEU A 336 -21.24 12.28 -5.30
C LEU A 336 -20.31 11.06 -5.35
N PRO A 337 -19.10 11.14 -4.77
CA PRO A 337 -18.18 10.01 -4.74
C PRO A 337 -18.78 8.82 -3.98
N CYS A 338 -18.26 7.63 -4.27
CA CYS A 338 -18.52 6.44 -3.47
C CYS A 338 -17.57 6.45 -2.27
N VAL A 339 -18.11 6.67 -1.09
CA VAL A 339 -17.36 6.83 0.15
C VAL A 339 -17.66 5.66 1.08
N LEU A 340 -16.61 5.08 1.66
CA LEU A 340 -16.74 4.13 2.76
C LEU A 340 -16.71 4.89 4.07
N THR A 341 -17.62 4.59 4.99
CA THR A 341 -17.71 5.30 6.28
C THR A 341 -17.51 4.36 7.45
N ALA A 342 -17.03 4.89 8.57
CA ALA A 342 -17.11 4.24 9.87
C ALA A 342 -18.47 4.52 10.50
N ALA A 343 -19.46 3.64 10.28
CA ALA A 343 -20.83 3.76 10.79
C ALA A 343 -21.46 5.15 10.53
N SER A 344 -21.19 5.74 9.36
CA SER A 344 -21.64 7.08 8.96
C SER A 344 -21.14 8.25 9.83
N MET A 345 -20.15 8.04 10.71
CA MET A 345 -19.59 9.10 11.54
C MET A 345 -18.48 9.91 10.84
N PHE A 346 -17.60 9.20 10.14
CA PHE A 346 -16.52 9.79 9.36
C PHE A 346 -16.14 8.88 8.19
N ASP A 347 -15.47 9.48 7.22
CA ASP A 347 -15.07 8.82 5.99
C ASP A 347 -13.77 8.03 6.18
N ILE A 348 -13.65 6.88 5.54
CA ILE A 348 -12.40 6.13 5.49
C ILE A 348 -11.57 6.72 4.36
N SER A 349 -10.78 7.75 4.69
CA SER A 349 -10.01 8.54 3.75
C SER A 349 -8.62 8.87 4.29
N MET A 350 -7.73 9.34 3.40
CA MET A 350 -6.41 9.82 3.82
C MET A 350 -6.48 11.08 4.69
N GLU A 351 -7.53 11.88 4.53
CA GLU A 351 -7.80 13.05 5.38
C GLU A 351 -8.10 12.60 6.81
N THR A 352 -9.02 11.65 7.00
CA THR A 352 -9.35 11.13 8.31
C THR A 352 -8.17 10.45 8.98
N PHE A 353 -7.38 9.68 8.22
CA PHE A 353 -6.11 9.15 8.71
C PHE A 353 -5.20 10.26 9.26
N SER A 354 -4.99 11.32 8.48
CA SER A 354 -4.13 12.44 8.86
C SER A 354 -4.65 13.17 10.11
N THR A 355 -5.97 13.34 10.25
CA THR A 355 -6.57 13.96 11.45
C THR A 355 -6.44 13.08 12.70
N LEU A 356 -6.65 11.76 12.58
CA LEU A 356 -6.48 10.83 13.68
C LEU A 356 -5.02 10.78 14.12
N TYR A 357 -4.11 10.79 13.14
CA TYR A 357 -2.68 10.86 13.39
C TYR A 357 -2.28 12.15 14.12
N ALA A 358 -2.68 13.32 13.60
CA ALA A 358 -2.41 14.63 14.22
C ALA A 358 -2.95 14.73 15.66
N THR A 359 -4.11 14.11 15.90
CA THR A 359 -4.68 14.05 17.25
C THR A 359 -3.79 13.24 18.18
N LEU A 360 -3.25 12.11 17.71
CA LEU A 360 -2.36 11.24 18.50
C LEU A 360 -0.98 11.88 18.77
N SER A 361 -0.44 12.66 17.83
CA SER A 361 0.81 13.41 18.01
C SER A 361 0.69 14.63 18.91
N SER A 362 -0.50 15.25 19.01
CA SER A 362 -0.71 16.41 19.89
C SER A 362 -0.63 16.13 21.40
N TYR A 363 -0.54 14.86 21.80
CA TYR A 363 -0.39 14.48 23.22
C TYR A 363 1.10 14.35 23.58
N ASN A 364 1.60 15.28 24.43
CA ASN A 364 3.01 15.39 24.86
C ASN A 364 3.66 14.07 25.31
N ASP A 365 2.91 13.17 25.95
CA ASP A 365 3.42 11.88 26.43
C ASP A 365 3.73 10.89 25.27
N ILE A 366 3.16 11.10 24.08
CA ILE A 366 3.29 10.19 22.94
C ILE A 366 4.40 10.68 21.97
N ASN A 367 4.96 11.87 22.17
CA ASN A 367 5.96 12.48 21.27
C ASN A 367 7.20 11.60 21.06
N VAL A 368 7.71 10.96 22.12
CA VAL A 368 8.87 10.06 22.03
C VAL A 368 8.55 8.84 21.15
N VAL A 369 7.34 8.29 21.30
CA VAL A 369 6.86 7.17 20.47
C VAL A 369 6.74 7.59 19.01
N MET A 370 6.23 8.79 18.78
CA MET A 370 6.03 9.33 17.43
C MET A 370 7.36 9.64 16.73
N GLU A 371 8.36 10.17 17.43
CA GLU A 371 9.69 10.43 16.85
C GLU A 371 10.36 9.12 16.38
N ASP A 372 10.33 8.07 17.20
CA ASP A 372 10.87 6.76 16.82
C ASP A 372 10.05 6.08 15.71
N MET A 373 8.73 6.30 15.66
CA MET A 373 7.88 5.83 14.55
C MET A 373 8.32 6.40 13.19
N ALA A 374 8.74 7.66 13.12
CA ALA A 374 9.18 8.27 11.88
C ALA A 374 10.37 7.52 11.26
N SER A 375 11.31 7.06 12.10
CA SER A 375 12.44 6.25 11.66
C SER A 375 11.99 4.89 11.13
N LEU A 376 11.08 4.22 11.83
CA LEU A 376 10.54 2.91 11.46
C LEU A 376 9.73 2.96 10.14
N MET A 377 9.08 4.10 9.87
CA MET A 377 8.37 4.35 8.61
C MET A 377 9.32 4.48 7.43
N SER A 378 10.46 5.15 7.62
CA SER A 378 11.52 5.23 6.61
C SER A 378 12.10 3.85 6.29
N ASP A 379 12.39 3.04 7.33
CA ASP A 379 12.92 1.69 7.15
C ASP A 379 11.91 0.78 6.43
N THR A 380 10.64 0.87 6.81
CA THR A 380 9.56 0.11 6.17
C THR A 380 9.37 0.50 4.71
N ALA A 381 9.55 1.77 4.35
CA ALA A 381 9.56 2.19 2.95
C ALA A 381 10.70 1.52 2.15
N GLY A 382 11.89 1.39 2.73
CA GLY A 382 13.01 0.65 2.12
C GLY A 382 12.68 -0.83 1.91
N VAL A 383 12.10 -1.48 2.91
CA VAL A 383 11.66 -2.89 2.83
C VAL A 383 10.58 -3.07 1.77
N ILE A 384 9.59 -2.18 1.69
CA ILE A 384 8.55 -2.24 0.65
C ILE A 384 9.16 -2.17 -0.75
N LYS A 385 10.14 -1.31 -0.99
CA LYS A 385 10.84 -1.22 -2.29
C LYS A 385 11.58 -2.52 -2.61
N LEU A 386 12.27 -3.13 -1.63
CA LEU A 386 12.95 -4.42 -1.78
C LEU A 386 11.97 -5.56 -2.09
N VAL A 387 10.88 -5.65 -1.33
CA VAL A 387 9.83 -6.66 -1.54
C VAL A 387 9.16 -6.47 -2.90
N ASN A 388 8.84 -5.22 -3.29
CA ASN A 388 8.28 -4.94 -4.60
C ASN A 388 9.22 -5.42 -5.71
N SER A 389 10.52 -5.10 -5.63
CA SER A 389 11.54 -5.57 -6.58
C SER A 389 11.56 -7.10 -6.74
N ALA A 390 11.43 -7.83 -5.63
CA ALA A 390 11.33 -9.29 -5.64
C ALA A 390 10.03 -9.81 -6.26
N LEU A 391 8.90 -9.11 -6.04
CA LEU A 391 7.59 -9.49 -6.58
C LEU A 391 7.45 -9.20 -8.08
N THR A 392 8.12 -8.15 -8.59
CA THR A 392 8.01 -7.67 -9.98
C THR A 392 9.29 -7.88 -10.80
N THR A 393 10.12 -8.85 -10.41
CA THR A 393 11.40 -9.12 -11.08
C THR A 393 11.25 -9.49 -12.56
N LYS A 394 10.12 -10.11 -12.95
CA LYS A 394 9.86 -10.50 -14.34
C LYS A 394 9.65 -9.27 -15.22
N GLU A 395 8.83 -8.34 -14.74
CA GLU A 395 8.54 -7.07 -15.39
C GLU A 395 9.81 -6.21 -15.53
N MET A 396 10.67 -6.21 -14.51
CA MET A 396 11.97 -5.53 -14.61
C MET A 396 12.87 -6.14 -15.67
N ARG A 397 12.90 -7.48 -15.78
CA ARG A 397 13.66 -8.16 -16.83
C ARG A 397 13.13 -7.82 -18.22
N GLU A 398 11.81 -7.72 -18.38
CA GLU A 398 11.20 -7.30 -19.63
C GLU A 398 11.55 -5.86 -19.99
N LEU A 399 11.48 -4.92 -19.04
CA LEU A 399 11.90 -3.53 -19.22
C LEU A 399 13.35 -3.44 -19.71
N LEU A 400 14.27 -4.14 -19.05
CA LEU A 400 15.68 -4.13 -19.42
C LEU A 400 15.93 -4.79 -20.79
N ALA A 401 15.17 -5.82 -21.15
CA ALA A 401 15.24 -6.43 -22.48
C ALA A 401 14.74 -5.48 -23.57
N ARG A 402 13.65 -4.73 -23.32
CA ARG A 402 13.15 -3.71 -24.26
C ARG A 402 14.16 -2.59 -24.48
N VAL A 403 14.82 -2.09 -23.42
CA VAL A 403 15.90 -1.11 -23.54
C VAL A 403 16.99 -1.60 -24.52
N GLN A 404 17.41 -2.87 -24.40
CA GLN A 404 18.43 -3.43 -25.31
C GLN A 404 17.95 -3.49 -26.76
N LEU A 405 16.69 -3.89 -26.98
CA LEU A 405 16.09 -3.94 -28.31
C LEU A 405 15.97 -2.55 -28.94
N ASP A 406 15.62 -1.54 -28.15
CA ASP A 406 15.49 -0.16 -28.63
C ASP A 406 16.81 0.35 -29.18
N TYR A 407 17.91 0.17 -28.42
CA TYR A 407 19.25 0.54 -28.87
C TYR A 407 19.68 -0.21 -30.13
N ALA A 408 19.31 -1.49 -30.27
CA ALA A 408 19.59 -2.27 -31.48
C ALA A 408 18.75 -1.83 -32.70
N SER A 409 17.63 -1.11 -32.48
CA SER A 409 16.70 -0.67 -33.53
C SER A 409 16.94 0.75 -34.04
N LEU A 410 17.95 1.45 -33.52
CA LEU A 410 18.33 2.79 -33.97
C LEU A 410 18.94 2.71 -35.36
N ALA A 411 18.51 3.61 -36.26
CA ALA A 411 18.85 3.55 -37.68
C ALA A 411 20.03 4.45 -38.05
N THR A 412 20.29 5.50 -37.27
CA THR A 412 21.32 6.51 -37.58
C THR A 412 22.19 6.82 -36.35
N ASP A 413 23.41 7.29 -36.62
CA ASP A 413 24.33 7.73 -35.57
C ASP A 413 23.78 8.94 -34.79
N ASP A 414 22.94 9.77 -35.41
CA ASP A 414 22.33 10.92 -34.74
C ASP A 414 21.24 10.51 -33.75
N GLU A 415 20.45 9.48 -34.08
CA GLU A 415 19.50 8.87 -33.13
C GLU A 415 20.24 8.23 -31.94
N LEU A 416 21.38 7.57 -32.21
CA LEU A 416 22.24 7.03 -31.17
C LEU A 416 22.80 8.14 -30.27
N LYS A 417 23.22 9.28 -30.83
CA LYS A 417 23.68 10.44 -30.04
C LYS A 417 22.57 11.00 -29.14
N ILE A 418 21.35 11.13 -29.65
CA ILE A 418 20.20 11.58 -28.85
C ILE A 418 19.97 10.62 -27.67
N MET A 419 19.90 9.32 -27.93
CA MET A 419 19.71 8.32 -26.86
C MET A 419 20.88 8.32 -25.85
N GLN A 420 22.11 8.54 -26.32
CA GLN A 420 23.28 8.68 -25.44
C GLN A 420 23.23 9.93 -24.59
N GLU A 421 22.73 11.05 -25.12
CA GLU A 421 22.55 12.30 -24.37
C GLU A 421 21.57 12.11 -23.21
N PHE A 422 20.42 11.46 -23.45
CA PHE A 422 19.46 11.14 -22.39
C PHE A 422 20.01 10.14 -21.38
N ALA A 423 20.74 9.11 -21.83
CA ALA A 423 21.43 8.18 -20.94
C ALA A 423 22.48 8.89 -20.07
N GLU A 424 23.21 9.85 -20.63
CA GLU A 424 24.18 10.66 -19.90
C GLU A 424 23.50 11.61 -18.90
N ASN A 425 22.36 12.20 -19.25
CA ASN A 425 21.54 12.98 -18.32
C ASN A 425 21.00 12.11 -17.18
N GLY A 426 20.50 10.91 -17.47
CA GLY A 426 20.11 9.93 -16.45
C GLY A 426 21.26 9.52 -15.54
N ARG A 427 22.46 9.34 -16.09
CA ARG A 427 23.68 9.10 -15.31
C ARG A 427 24.02 10.28 -14.41
N LYS A 428 23.98 11.52 -14.91
CA LYS A 428 24.24 12.74 -14.11
C LYS A 428 23.23 12.88 -12.97
N MET A 429 21.94 12.71 -13.24
CA MET A 429 20.88 12.73 -12.24
C MET A 429 21.07 11.63 -11.19
N THR A 430 21.43 10.42 -11.62
CA THR A 430 21.72 9.28 -10.73
C THR A 430 22.90 9.59 -9.80
N ILE A 431 24.00 10.13 -10.33
CA ILE A 431 25.18 10.51 -9.54
C ILE A 431 24.80 11.60 -8.53
N MET A 432 24.09 12.63 -8.97
CA MET A 432 23.65 13.74 -8.10
C MET A 432 22.73 13.23 -6.99
N TYR A 433 21.69 12.47 -7.34
CA TYR A 433 20.72 11.91 -6.40
C TYR A 433 21.39 10.99 -5.38
N SER A 434 22.22 10.06 -5.86
CA SER A 434 22.99 9.16 -4.98
C SER A 434 23.91 9.95 -4.07
N GLY A 435 24.61 10.96 -4.61
CA GLY A 435 25.49 11.84 -3.84
C GLY A 435 24.75 12.56 -2.71
N VAL A 436 23.57 13.14 -2.98
CA VAL A 436 22.75 13.79 -1.96
C VAL A 436 22.33 12.80 -0.88
N PHE A 437 21.81 11.62 -1.25
CA PHE A 437 21.39 10.61 -0.27
C PHE A 437 22.54 10.08 0.59
N PHE A 438 23.71 9.84 -0.02
CA PHE A 438 24.90 9.44 0.75
C PHE A 438 25.41 10.56 1.64
N VAL A 439 25.34 11.84 1.22
CA VAL A 439 25.68 12.98 2.08
C VAL A 439 24.70 13.09 3.24
N LEU A 440 23.39 12.99 3.00
CA LEU A 440 22.36 13.00 4.05
C LEU A 440 22.53 11.84 5.03
N MET A 441 22.82 10.64 4.52
CA MET A 441 23.18 9.48 5.33
C MET A 441 24.39 9.80 6.20
N MET A 442 25.49 10.32 5.63
CA MET A 442 26.68 10.68 6.41
C MET A 442 26.35 11.75 7.48
N LEU A 443 25.55 12.76 7.14
CA LEU A 443 25.08 13.78 8.09
C LEU A 443 24.25 13.19 9.23
N PHE A 444 23.38 12.22 8.95
CA PHE A 444 22.60 11.50 9.96
C PHE A 444 23.50 10.63 10.88
N MET A 445 24.62 10.15 10.36
CA MET A 445 25.53 9.23 11.06
C MET A 445 26.58 9.96 11.92
N ILE A 446 26.77 11.27 11.72
CA ILE A 446 27.74 12.12 12.43
C ILE A 446 27.39 12.46 13.88
N PRO A 447 26.14 12.83 14.25
CA PRO A 447 25.80 13.24 15.62
C PRO A 447 26.25 12.26 16.72
N PRO A 448 26.12 10.92 16.56
CA PRO A 448 26.66 9.95 17.52
C PRO A 448 28.19 9.94 17.63
N LEU A 449 28.91 10.30 16.56
CA LEU A 449 30.38 10.32 16.53
C LEU A 449 30.95 11.50 17.31
N LYS A 450 30.22 12.63 17.36
CA LYS A 450 30.69 13.83 18.05
C LYS A 450 31.01 13.60 19.53
N PRO A 451 30.11 13.06 20.38
CA PRO A 451 30.45 12.78 21.77
C PRO A 451 31.51 11.66 21.89
N MET A 452 31.54 10.70 20.97
CA MET A 452 32.52 9.61 20.95
C MET A 452 33.98 10.09 20.80
N PHE A 453 34.22 11.11 19.98
CA PHE A 453 35.56 11.69 19.77
C PHE A 453 35.85 12.86 20.70
N PHE A 454 34.88 13.74 20.98
CA PHE A 454 35.10 14.98 21.72
C PHE A 454 34.86 14.87 23.23
N ASN A 455 33.92 14.04 23.70
CA ASN A 455 33.67 13.94 25.15
C ASN A 455 34.73 13.07 25.86
N ASN A 456 35.36 12.12 25.15
CA ASN A 456 36.55 11.40 25.60
C ASN A 456 37.73 12.33 25.95
N LEU A 457 37.80 13.54 25.36
CA LEU A 457 38.81 14.55 25.68
C LEU A 457 38.45 15.37 26.94
N ASN A 458 37.17 15.47 27.29
CA ASN A 458 36.65 16.26 28.40
C ASN A 458 36.27 15.42 29.64
N GLY A 459 36.41 14.10 29.58
CA GLY A 459 36.14 13.19 30.71
C GLY A 459 34.66 12.91 30.97
N THR A 460 33.75 13.32 30.06
CA THR A 460 32.33 12.95 30.10
C THR A 460 32.10 11.75 29.16
N ASN A 461 31.47 10.68 29.64
CA ASN A 461 31.20 9.48 28.83
C ASN A 461 29.72 9.41 28.42
N GLU A 462 29.17 10.49 27.85
CA GLU A 462 27.85 10.42 27.21
C GLU A 462 27.96 9.67 25.89
N ARG A 463 27.36 8.49 25.82
CA ARG A 463 27.26 7.68 24.59
C ARG A 463 25.87 7.84 24.01
N VAL A 464 25.79 8.19 22.74
CA VAL A 464 24.53 8.45 22.02
C VAL A 464 24.38 7.42 20.92
N PHE A 465 23.24 6.73 20.87
CA PHE A 465 22.89 5.80 19.80
C PHE A 465 22.08 6.51 18.71
N ILE A 466 22.11 6.01 17.48
CA ILE A 466 21.32 6.56 16.36
C ILE A 466 19.85 6.20 16.49
N HIS A 467 19.59 4.95 16.85
CA HIS A 467 18.26 4.40 17.06
C HIS A 467 18.27 3.71 18.41
N HIS A 468 17.22 3.90 19.20
CA HIS A 468 16.95 3.09 20.38
C HIS A 468 16.59 1.67 19.93
N THR A 469 17.64 0.85 19.77
CA THR A 469 17.55 -0.52 19.27
C THR A 469 18.10 -1.45 20.32
N GLU A 470 17.31 -2.45 20.70
CA GLU A 470 17.73 -3.39 21.72
C GLU A 470 18.53 -4.54 21.11
N TYR A 471 19.82 -4.60 21.42
CA TYR A 471 20.71 -5.69 21.02
C TYR A 471 20.83 -6.79 22.08
N PHE A 472 20.11 -6.62 23.19
CA PHE A 472 20.03 -7.59 24.29
C PHE A 472 21.39 -8.03 24.85
N VAL A 473 22.36 -7.13 24.74
CA VAL A 473 23.66 -7.10 25.39
C VAL A 473 23.74 -5.72 26.01
N ASP A 474 24.53 -5.55 27.08
CA ASP A 474 24.69 -4.22 27.67
C ASP A 474 25.11 -3.23 26.56
N PRO A 475 24.28 -2.23 26.24
CA PRO A 475 24.56 -1.30 25.17
C PRO A 475 25.87 -0.53 25.41
N LEU A 476 26.23 -0.33 26.68
CA LEU A 476 27.47 0.34 27.05
C LEU A 476 28.69 -0.57 26.87
N ASP A 477 28.59 -1.87 27.10
CA ASP A 477 29.71 -2.78 26.87
C ASP A 477 29.94 -3.06 25.37
N TYR A 478 28.85 -3.16 24.61
CA TYR A 478 28.86 -3.50 23.18
C TYR A 478 28.56 -2.32 22.26
N PHE A 479 28.82 -1.11 22.75
CA PHE A 479 28.55 0.13 22.02
C PHE A 479 29.10 0.13 20.58
N TYR A 480 30.37 -0.28 20.39
CA TYR A 480 31.01 -0.25 19.08
C TYR A 480 30.41 -1.24 18.07
N PRO A 481 30.23 -2.54 18.41
CA PRO A 481 29.50 -3.48 17.56
C PRO A 481 28.07 -3.03 17.20
N ILE A 482 27.34 -2.50 18.18
CA ILE A 482 25.95 -2.02 17.99
C ILE A 482 25.92 -0.86 17.01
N MET A 483 26.77 0.13 17.23
CA MET A 483 26.89 1.28 16.34
C MET A 483 27.29 0.86 14.92
N LEU A 484 28.22 -0.11 14.80
CA LEU A 484 28.61 -0.66 13.50
C LEU A 484 27.44 -1.36 12.79
N HIS A 485 26.66 -2.17 13.49
CA HIS A 485 25.49 -2.83 12.90
C HIS A 485 24.43 -1.81 12.46
N SER A 486 24.12 -0.81 13.30
CA SER A 486 23.19 0.26 12.94
C SER A 486 23.68 1.03 11.70
N TYR A 487 24.98 1.33 11.63
CA TYR A 487 25.58 1.95 10.45
C TYR A 487 25.47 1.11 9.18
N ILE A 488 25.72 -0.20 9.27
CA ILE A 488 25.56 -1.13 8.14
C ILE A 488 24.09 -1.20 7.71
N THR A 489 23.17 -1.26 8.67
CA THR A 489 21.73 -1.35 8.38
C THR A 489 21.23 -0.10 7.65
N ILE A 490 21.58 1.09 8.17
CA ILE A 490 21.25 2.37 7.51
C ILE A 490 21.86 2.40 6.10
N PHE A 491 23.11 1.98 5.94
CA PHE A 491 23.75 1.91 4.63
C PHE A 491 23.01 0.98 3.67
N ILE A 492 22.62 -0.22 4.10
CA ILE A 492 21.87 -1.17 3.27
C ILE A 492 20.51 -0.60 2.86
N VAL A 493 19.77 0.00 3.82
CA VAL A 493 18.45 0.60 3.56
C VAL A 493 18.59 1.76 2.56
N VAL A 494 19.52 2.68 2.80
CA VAL A 494 19.78 3.82 1.89
C VAL A 494 20.24 3.34 0.52
N CYS A 495 21.16 2.37 0.43
CA CYS A 495 21.59 1.78 -0.84
C CYS A 495 20.42 1.16 -1.60
N SER A 496 19.52 0.47 -0.90
CA SER A 496 18.33 -0.15 -1.52
C SER A 496 17.38 0.90 -2.07
N ILE A 497 17.13 1.98 -1.32
CA ILE A 497 16.32 3.12 -1.75
C ILE A 497 16.95 3.79 -2.97
N VAL A 498 18.24 4.13 -2.88
CA VAL A 498 18.97 4.79 -3.96
C VAL A 498 19.00 3.91 -5.21
N ALA A 499 19.27 2.62 -5.09
CA ALA A 499 19.28 1.70 -6.23
C ALA A 499 17.93 1.67 -6.95
N MET A 500 16.83 1.56 -6.21
CA MET A 500 15.49 1.47 -6.79
C MET A 500 15.03 2.79 -7.44
N ASP A 501 15.32 3.92 -6.79
CA ASP A 501 14.91 5.24 -7.28
C ASP A 501 15.77 5.69 -8.47
N THR A 502 17.07 5.37 -8.46
CA THR A 502 17.94 5.66 -9.60
C THR A 502 17.62 4.80 -10.81
N MET A 503 17.26 3.52 -10.63
CA MET A 503 16.74 2.69 -11.73
C MET A 503 15.49 3.30 -12.36
N PHE A 504 14.57 3.85 -11.56
CA PHE A 504 13.41 4.56 -12.08
C PHE A 504 13.81 5.78 -12.92
N VAL A 505 14.72 6.61 -12.40
CA VAL A 505 15.23 7.79 -13.12
C VAL A 505 15.84 7.40 -14.48
N VAL A 506 16.65 6.34 -14.53
CA VAL A 506 17.24 5.86 -15.78
C VAL A 506 16.17 5.40 -16.79
N LEU A 507 15.17 4.64 -16.35
CA LEU A 507 14.08 4.19 -17.21
C LEU A 507 13.23 5.35 -17.75
N VAL A 508 12.96 6.36 -16.93
CA VAL A 508 12.27 7.58 -17.36
C VAL A 508 13.09 8.35 -18.40
N GLN A 509 14.41 8.46 -18.21
CA GLN A 509 15.28 9.13 -19.18
C GLN A 509 15.36 8.35 -20.50
N HIS A 510 15.38 7.02 -20.46
CA HIS A 510 15.26 6.19 -21.66
C HIS A 510 13.95 6.47 -22.41
N ALA A 511 12.82 6.51 -21.70
CA ALA A 511 11.53 6.84 -22.30
C ALA A 511 11.52 8.24 -22.95
N CYS A 512 12.08 9.25 -22.28
CA CYS A 512 12.25 10.59 -22.84
C CYS A 512 13.14 10.59 -24.11
N GLY A 513 14.20 9.78 -24.11
CA GLY A 513 15.06 9.57 -25.27
C GLY A 513 14.31 8.97 -26.46
N LEU A 514 13.45 7.97 -26.23
CA LEU A 514 12.62 7.37 -27.28
C LEU A 514 11.71 8.42 -27.92
N PHE A 515 10.99 9.23 -27.12
CA PHE A 515 10.13 10.28 -27.64
C PHE A 515 10.89 11.37 -28.40
N THR A 516 12.09 11.72 -27.96
CA THR A 516 12.92 12.72 -28.66
C THR A 516 13.46 12.18 -29.98
N THR A 517 13.89 10.92 -30.00
CA THR A 517 14.35 10.22 -31.20
C THR A 517 13.21 10.13 -32.24
N LEU A 518 11.99 9.84 -31.79
CA LEU A 518 10.78 9.88 -32.61
C LEU A 518 10.53 11.27 -33.20
N GLY A 519 10.66 12.32 -32.40
CA GLY A 519 10.53 13.71 -32.87
C GLY A 519 11.57 14.05 -33.94
N TYR A 520 12.83 13.66 -33.74
CA TYR A 520 13.91 13.84 -34.71
C TYR A 520 13.60 13.14 -36.04
N ARG A 521 13.17 11.88 -36.02
CA ARG A 521 12.77 11.13 -37.22
C ARG A 521 11.65 11.84 -37.98
N LEU A 522 10.64 12.34 -37.28
CA LEU A 522 9.50 13.02 -37.89
C LEU A 522 9.89 14.33 -38.58
N CYS A 523 10.74 15.14 -37.94
CA CYS A 523 11.29 16.36 -38.54
C CYS A 523 12.09 16.03 -39.81
N HIS A 524 12.96 15.02 -39.75
CA HIS A 524 13.81 14.67 -40.90
C HIS A 524 13.02 14.11 -42.08
N ILE A 525 11.93 13.36 -41.84
CA ILE A 525 10.98 12.95 -42.90
C ILE A 525 10.36 14.18 -43.55
N THR A 526 9.91 15.14 -42.76
CA THR A 526 9.21 16.35 -43.25
C THR A 526 10.15 17.28 -44.04
N GLU A 527 11.39 17.47 -43.58
CA GLU A 527 12.40 18.26 -44.28
C GLU A 527 12.84 17.62 -45.60
N ASN A 528 13.04 16.30 -45.62
CA ASN A 528 13.32 15.60 -46.88
C ASN A 528 12.12 15.64 -47.85
N ASP A 529 10.88 15.57 -47.35
CA ASP A 529 9.67 15.66 -48.18
C ASP A 529 9.43 17.06 -48.76
N THR A 530 9.91 18.12 -48.10
CA THR A 530 9.86 19.51 -48.61
C THR A 530 10.95 19.78 -49.64
N LEU A 531 12.13 19.17 -49.50
CA LEU A 531 13.23 19.27 -50.47
C LEU A 531 12.99 18.46 -51.76
N LEU A 532 12.15 17.41 -51.72
CA LEU A 532 11.87 16.50 -52.84
C LEU A 532 10.64 16.85 -53.68
N ILE A 533 10.05 18.05 -53.50
CA ILE A 533 8.88 18.52 -54.27
C ILE A 533 9.13 18.52 -55.79
N ASP A 534 10.39 18.53 -56.25
CA ASP A 534 10.76 18.56 -57.67
C ASP A 534 10.97 17.19 -58.35
N ILE A 535 10.97 16.04 -57.63
CA ILE A 535 11.39 14.76 -58.22
C ILE A 535 10.41 13.60 -57.90
N ASN A 536 9.54 13.29 -58.87
CA ASN A 536 8.78 12.05 -59.10
C ASN A 536 7.78 11.56 -58.00
N PRO A 537 6.46 11.81 -58.17
CA PRO A 537 5.45 11.64 -57.10
C PRO A 537 4.99 10.20 -56.79
N SER A 538 5.17 9.21 -57.67
CA SER A 538 4.61 7.86 -57.47
C SER A 538 5.40 6.99 -56.49
N ARG A 539 6.74 7.05 -56.51
CA ARG A 539 7.62 6.33 -55.57
C ARG A 539 7.74 7.05 -54.20
N ARG A 540 7.35 8.33 -54.16
CA ARG A 540 7.38 9.23 -52.99
C ARG A 540 6.35 8.82 -51.93
N ASN A 541 5.11 8.60 -52.36
CA ASN A 541 4.01 8.33 -51.44
C ASN A 541 4.19 7.01 -50.68
N ASP A 542 4.87 6.01 -51.25
CA ASP A 542 5.08 4.72 -50.56
C ASP A 542 6.16 4.82 -49.47
N LYS A 543 7.28 5.53 -49.72
CA LYS A 543 8.41 5.60 -48.77
C LYS A 543 8.17 6.57 -47.62
N SER A 544 7.53 7.72 -47.88
CA SER A 544 7.15 8.64 -46.80
C SER A 544 6.07 8.02 -45.91
N PHE A 545 5.10 7.32 -46.50
CA PHE A 545 4.10 6.55 -45.76
C PHE A 545 4.72 5.43 -44.92
N GLU A 546 5.66 4.65 -45.47
CA GLU A 546 6.36 3.59 -44.74
C GLU A 546 7.15 4.15 -43.54
N ASN A 547 7.86 5.27 -43.72
CA ASN A 547 8.59 5.94 -42.63
C ASN A 547 7.67 6.51 -41.55
N ILE A 548 6.55 7.13 -41.93
CA ILE A 548 5.55 7.64 -40.98
C ILE A 548 4.88 6.47 -40.25
N SER A 549 4.56 5.39 -40.95
CA SER A 549 4.00 4.16 -40.35
C SER A 549 4.96 3.56 -39.32
N LEU A 550 6.25 3.50 -39.63
CA LEU A 550 7.28 3.07 -38.68
C LEU A 550 7.37 3.99 -37.46
N CYS A 551 7.29 5.32 -37.64
CA CYS A 551 7.26 6.27 -36.53
C CYS A 551 6.03 6.08 -35.62
N VAL A 552 4.85 5.84 -36.20
CA VAL A 552 3.63 5.54 -35.44
C VAL A 552 3.80 4.24 -34.64
N HIS A 553 4.38 3.21 -35.25
CA HIS A 553 4.64 1.94 -34.56
C HIS A 553 5.62 2.12 -33.39
N LYS A 554 6.74 2.81 -33.61
CA LYS A 554 7.74 3.12 -32.57
C LYS A 554 7.19 4.02 -31.46
N HIS A 555 6.26 4.92 -31.78
CA HIS A 555 5.55 5.72 -30.78
C HIS A 555 4.67 4.85 -29.88
N GLN A 556 3.96 3.88 -30.46
CA GLN A 556 3.17 2.92 -29.70
C GLN A 556 4.07 2.07 -28.77
N GLU A 557 5.21 1.57 -29.25
CA GLU A 557 6.18 0.85 -28.44
C GLU A 557 6.70 1.68 -27.25
N ALA A 558 6.97 2.98 -27.47
CA ALA A 558 7.40 3.90 -26.41
C ALA A 558 6.29 4.13 -25.36
N ILE A 559 5.02 4.21 -25.76
CA ILE A 559 3.89 4.29 -24.84
C ILE A 559 3.78 3.01 -24.01
N GLU A 560 3.85 1.84 -24.64
CA GLU A 560 3.83 0.55 -23.92
C GLU A 560 4.97 0.43 -22.91
N PHE A 561 6.16 0.94 -23.24
CA PHE A 561 7.29 0.98 -22.31
C PHE A 561 6.99 1.84 -21.07
N VAL A 562 6.37 3.00 -21.24
CA VAL A 562 5.94 3.86 -20.12
C VAL A 562 4.85 3.19 -19.28
N GLU A 563 3.88 2.53 -19.90
CA GLU A 563 2.84 1.77 -19.18
C GLU A 563 3.45 0.63 -18.35
N LEU A 564 4.49 -0.02 -18.86
CA LEU A 564 5.22 -1.08 -18.14
C LEU A 564 6.00 -0.52 -16.95
N ILE A 565 6.65 0.65 -17.08
CA ILE A 565 7.27 1.37 -15.96
C ILE A 565 6.21 1.66 -14.88
N GLN A 566 5.05 2.19 -15.29
CA GLN A 566 3.96 2.51 -14.37
C GLN A 566 3.46 1.27 -13.64
N SER A 567 3.30 0.13 -14.33
CA SER A 567 2.88 -1.13 -13.72
C SER A 567 3.86 -1.66 -12.66
N TYR A 568 5.18 -1.51 -12.89
CA TYR A 568 6.20 -1.93 -11.93
C TYR A 568 6.25 -1.03 -10.69
N TYR A 569 6.20 0.29 -10.89
CA TYR A 569 6.51 1.26 -9.85
C TYR A 569 5.29 1.84 -9.12
N SER A 570 4.08 1.82 -9.71
CA SER A 570 2.90 2.53 -9.17
C SER A 570 2.56 2.14 -7.73
N THR A 571 2.53 0.85 -7.44
CA THR A 571 2.20 0.34 -6.11
C THR A 571 3.24 0.71 -5.06
N SER A 572 4.52 0.56 -5.39
CA SER A 572 5.62 0.92 -4.48
C SER A 572 5.70 2.42 -4.25
N PHE A 573 5.51 3.26 -5.28
CA PHE A 573 5.49 4.71 -5.12
C PHE A 573 4.32 5.16 -4.26
N PHE A 574 3.13 4.61 -4.49
CA PHE A 574 1.96 4.96 -3.71
C PHE A 574 2.18 4.68 -2.21
N LEU A 575 2.69 3.49 -1.89
CA LEU A 575 3.01 3.13 -0.50
C LEU A 575 4.13 4.00 0.08
N HIS A 576 5.17 4.26 -0.70
CA HIS A 576 6.31 5.08 -0.27
C HIS A 576 5.90 6.55 0.00
N VAL A 577 5.15 7.16 -0.92
CA VAL A 577 4.63 8.52 -0.74
C VAL A 577 3.72 8.58 0.46
N GLY A 578 2.84 7.59 0.65
CA GLY A 578 2.01 7.49 1.85
C GLY A 578 2.87 7.45 3.12
N LEU A 579 3.86 6.56 3.20
CA LEU A 579 4.78 6.48 4.35
C LEU A 579 5.56 7.76 4.60
N ASN A 580 6.04 8.43 3.56
CA ASN A 580 6.76 9.70 3.69
C ASN A 580 5.85 10.83 4.14
N VAL A 581 4.61 10.91 3.62
CA VAL A 581 3.63 11.92 4.05
C VAL A 581 3.32 11.73 5.52
N MET A 582 3.05 10.48 5.93
CA MET A 582 2.86 10.16 7.34
C MET A 582 4.11 10.55 8.17
N GLY A 583 5.31 10.23 7.69
CA GLY A 583 6.59 10.58 8.34
C GLY A 583 6.81 12.09 8.48
N LEU A 584 6.45 12.86 7.46
CA LEU A 584 6.56 14.31 7.46
C LEU A 584 5.54 14.96 8.41
N SER A 585 4.32 14.43 8.48
CA SER A 585 3.31 14.87 9.46
C SER A 585 3.83 14.75 10.90
N ILE A 586 4.62 13.71 11.20
CA ILE A 586 5.30 13.55 12.49
C ILE A 586 6.26 14.72 12.77
N THR A 587 7.19 14.95 11.83
CA THR A 587 8.28 15.91 12.02
C THR A 587 7.84 17.38 11.93
N GLY A 588 6.71 17.64 11.28
CA GLY A 588 6.15 18.97 11.08
C GLY A 588 5.54 19.58 12.35
N GLU A 589 4.91 18.77 13.20
CA GLU A 589 4.28 19.22 14.45
C GLU A 589 5.27 19.41 15.59
N ILE A 590 6.32 18.57 15.67
CA ILE A 590 7.42 18.71 16.66
C ILE A 590 8.07 20.10 16.59
N LYS A 591 8.06 20.77 15.42
CA LYS A 591 8.63 22.11 15.24
C LYS A 591 7.70 23.26 15.66
N ILE A 592 6.40 23.03 15.81
CA ILE A 592 5.45 24.08 16.19
C ILE A 592 5.45 24.31 17.70
N GLU A 593 5.79 23.29 18.51
CA GLU A 593 5.88 23.41 19.97
C GLU A 593 7.25 23.86 20.51
N ILE A 594 8.30 23.88 19.67
CA ILE A 594 9.65 24.38 20.04
C ILE A 594 9.77 25.91 19.82
N LYS A 595 8.67 26.61 19.55
CA LYS A 595 8.62 28.07 19.39
C LYS A 595 7.61 28.69 20.34
#